data_AF-E0TBQ5-F1
#
_entry.id   AF-E0TBQ5-F1
#
_cell.length_a   1.000
_cell.length_b   1.000
_cell.length_c   1.000
_cell.angle_alpha   90.00
_cell.angle_beta   90.00
_cell.angle_gamma   90.00
#
_symmetry.space_group_name_H-M   'P 1'
#
loop_
_entity.id
_entity.type
_entity.pdbx_description
1 polymer ?
#
loop_
_entity_poly.entity_id
_entity_poly.type
_entity_poly.pdbx_seq_one_letter_code
_entity_poly.pdbx_strand_id
1 'polypeptide(L)'
;MRRAERGLTLLEVLVAILVLSFAVGATLRLIGQETANSVALRTNMLARIAAENVMVDVMLAARQGQILEEGSTQIGERTFLWAVERTRLLEGVDEVTVVIRDPETDQDRSLASLSTLEIGRRAP
;
A
#
# COMPACT_ATOMS: atom_id res chain seq x y z
N MET A 1 -2.86 -64.61 9.17
CA MET A 1 -1.59 -63.99 9.60
C MET A 1 -1.92 -62.74 10.41
N ARG A 2 -1.70 -62.76 11.74
CA ARG A 2 -1.92 -61.58 12.59
C ARG A 2 -0.75 -60.61 12.38
N ARG A 3 -1.01 -59.39 11.90
CA ARG A 3 -0.01 -58.31 11.92
C ARG A 3 0.35 -58.06 13.38
N ALA A 4 1.63 -58.16 13.71
CA ALA A 4 2.12 -57.73 15.02
C ALA A 4 1.93 -56.21 15.10
N GLU A 5 1.06 -55.75 15.99
CA GLU A 5 0.96 -54.34 16.35
C GLU A 5 2.27 -53.96 17.04
N ARG A 6 3.11 -53.21 16.34
CA ARG A 6 4.34 -52.64 16.91
C ARG A 6 3.92 -51.47 17.79
N GLY A 7 4.25 -51.52 19.09
CA GLY A 7 4.05 -50.40 20.00
C GLY A 7 4.90 -49.19 19.62
N LEU A 8 4.45 -48.00 20.01
CA LEU A 8 5.12 -46.74 19.75
C LEU A 8 6.39 -46.62 20.60
N THR A 9 7.52 -46.29 19.98
CA THR A 9 8.78 -46.09 20.71
C THR A 9 8.86 -44.68 21.32
N LEU A 10 9.67 -44.53 22.38
CA LEU A 10 9.96 -43.21 22.95
C LEU A 10 10.57 -42.26 21.90
N LEU A 11 11.40 -42.79 21.01
CA LEU A 11 12.01 -42.01 19.93
C LEU A 11 10.95 -41.47 18.96
N GLU A 12 9.96 -42.28 18.57
CA GLU A 12 8.88 -41.84 17.69
C GLU A 12 8.02 -40.75 18.33
N VAL A 13 7.71 -40.85 19.63
CA VAL A 13 6.98 -39.78 20.34
C VAL A 13 7.79 -38.49 20.36
N LEU A 14 9.09 -38.57 20.68
CA LEU A 14 9.97 -37.41 20.72
C LEU A 14 10.09 -36.74 19.34
N VAL A 15 10.29 -37.54 18.29
CA VAL A 15 10.36 -37.05 16.92
C VAL A 15 9.02 -36.46 16.48
N ALA A 16 7.89 -37.08 16.83
CA ALA A 16 6.57 -36.56 16.51
C ALA A 16 6.33 -35.20 17.17
N ILE A 17 6.68 -35.04 18.44
CA ILE A 17 6.57 -33.77 19.16
C ILE A 17 7.53 -32.73 18.57
N LEU A 18 8.75 -33.12 18.20
CA LEU A 18 9.73 -32.23 17.57
C LEU A 18 9.21 -31.69 16.24
N VAL A 19 8.75 -32.56 15.35
CA VAL A 19 8.18 -32.18 14.05
C VAL A 19 6.93 -31.33 14.24
N LEU A 20 6.06 -31.70 15.18
CA LEU A 20 4.87 -30.91 15.52
C LEU A 20 5.26 -29.51 16.00
N SER A 21 6.27 -29.39 16.86
CA SER A 21 6.73 -28.10 17.38
C SER A 21 7.26 -27.20 16.26
N PHE A 22 8.02 -27.77 15.31
CA PHE A 22 8.45 -27.04 14.12
C PHE A 22 7.29 -26.62 13.23
N ALA A 23 6.32 -27.52 12.99
CA ALA A 23 5.15 -27.22 12.18
C ALA A 23 4.33 -26.06 12.79
N VAL A 24 4.12 -26.07 14.10
CA VAL A 24 3.42 -24.99 14.82
C VAL A 24 4.22 -23.68 14.73
N GLY A 25 5.52 -23.71 14.97
CA GLY A 25 6.38 -22.51 14.86
C GLY A 25 6.37 -21.92 13.45
N ALA A 26 6.45 -22.76 12.41
CA ALA A 26 6.34 -22.33 11.03
C ALA A 26 4.97 -21.72 10.72
N THR A 27 3.89 -22.34 11.19
CA THR A 27 2.52 -21.85 10.99
C THR A 27 2.30 -20.48 11.63
N LEU A 28 2.78 -20.28 12.86
CA LEU A 28 2.70 -18.99 13.55
C LEU A 28 3.45 -17.89 12.79
N ARG A 29 4.64 -18.21 12.27
CA ARG A 29 5.42 -17.28 11.44
C ARG A 29 4.67 -16.92 10.15
N LEU A 30 4.07 -17.91 9.49
CA LEU A 30 3.28 -17.71 8.28
C LEU A 30 2.07 -16.79 8.54
N ILE A 31 1.32 -17.02 9.62
CA ILE A 31 0.18 -16.16 10.01
C ILE A 31 0.64 -14.72 10.27
N GLY A 32 1.79 -14.55 10.95
CA GLY A 32 2.37 -13.22 11.19
C GLY A 32 2.74 -12.52 9.88
N GLN A 33 3.36 -13.24 8.93
CA GLN A 33 3.69 -12.72 7.61
C GLN A 33 2.45 -12.36 6.78
N GLU A 34 1.41 -13.20 6.81
CA GLU A 34 0.14 -12.96 6.13
C GLU A 34 -0.57 -11.71 6.67
N THR A 35 -0.60 -11.56 8.00
CA THR A 35 -1.19 -10.37 8.65
C THR A 35 -0.47 -9.10 8.23
N ALA A 36 0.87 -9.09 8.30
CA ALA A 36 1.68 -7.94 7.90
C ALA A 36 1.48 -7.59 6.41
N ASN A 37 1.40 -8.60 5.54
CA ASN A 37 1.14 -8.40 4.12
C ASN A 37 -0.25 -7.81 3.86
N SER A 38 -1.28 -8.29 4.58
CA SER A 38 -2.65 -7.77 4.46
C SER A 38 -2.74 -6.29 4.83
N VAL A 39 -2.01 -5.86 5.87
CA VAL A 39 -1.95 -4.46 6.31
C VAL A 39 -1.29 -3.60 5.24
N ALA A 40 -0.13 -4.03 4.71
CA ALA A 40 0.56 -3.30 3.65
C ALA A 40 -0.31 -3.15 2.40
N LEU A 41 -0.99 -4.22 1.98
CA LEU A 41 -1.91 -4.18 0.85
C LEU A 41 -3.07 -3.20 1.09
N ARG A 42 -3.66 -3.22 2.29
CA ARG A 42 -4.71 -2.28 2.68
C ARG A 42 -4.23 -0.84 2.63
N THR A 43 -3.04 -0.55 3.17
CA THR A 43 -2.47 0.80 3.14
C THR A 43 -2.27 1.31 1.72
N ASN A 44 -1.75 0.47 0.81
CA ASN A 44 -1.59 0.81 -0.61
C ASN A 44 -2.95 1.08 -1.29
N MET A 45 -3.98 0.30 -1.00
CA MET A 45 -5.34 0.54 -1.52
C MET A 45 -5.90 1.89 -1.04
N LEU A 46 -5.72 2.22 0.24
CA LEU A 46 -6.19 3.50 0.79
C LEU A 46 -5.40 4.69 0.21
N ALA A 47 -4.08 4.54 0.02
CA ALA A 47 -3.25 5.55 -0.64
C ALA A 47 -3.67 5.78 -2.10
N ARG A 48 -4.07 4.72 -2.80
CA ARG A 48 -4.61 4.80 -4.18
C ARG A 48 -5.93 5.59 -4.22
N ILE A 49 -6.85 5.30 -3.31
CA ILE A 49 -8.10 6.07 -3.18
C ILE A 49 -7.80 7.53 -2.84
N ALA A 50 -6.84 7.78 -1.95
CA ALA A 50 -6.38 9.14 -1.64
C ALA A 50 -5.86 9.86 -2.89
N ALA A 51 -5.03 9.19 -3.71
CA ALA A 51 -4.50 9.75 -4.95
C ALA A 51 -5.61 10.12 -5.94
N GLU A 52 -6.61 9.26 -6.10
CA GLU A 52 -7.77 9.50 -6.97
C GLU A 52 -8.60 10.70 -6.50
N ASN A 53 -8.88 10.80 -5.20
CA ASN A 53 -9.61 11.92 -4.62
C ASN A 53 -8.82 13.24 -4.75
N VAL A 54 -7.55 13.23 -4.35
CA VAL A 54 -6.68 14.42 -4.42
C VAL A 54 -6.52 14.88 -5.87
N MET A 55 -6.40 13.95 -6.84
CA MET A 55 -6.35 14.32 -8.25
C MET A 55 -7.62 15.06 -8.69
N VAL A 56 -8.80 14.62 -8.26
CA VAL A 56 -10.05 15.33 -8.54
C VAL A 56 -10.03 16.74 -7.95
N ASP A 57 -9.58 16.89 -6.70
CA ASP A 57 -9.49 18.19 -6.02
C ASP A 57 -8.50 19.12 -6.72
N VAL A 58 -7.32 18.62 -7.10
CA VAL A 58 -6.29 19.37 -7.86
C VAL A 58 -6.85 19.85 -9.20
N MET A 59 -7.54 18.98 -9.95
CA MET A 59 -8.14 19.35 -11.23
C MET A 59 -9.30 20.33 -11.08
N LEU A 60 -10.07 20.22 -10.00
CA LEU A 60 -11.16 21.16 -9.70
C LEU A 60 -10.62 22.54 -9.30
N ALA A 61 -9.57 22.59 -8.48
CA ALA A 61 -8.89 23.82 -8.10
C ALA A 61 -8.27 24.51 -9.33
N ALA A 62 -7.60 23.75 -10.20
CA ALA A 62 -7.02 24.26 -11.44
C ALA A 62 -8.08 24.92 -12.33
N ARG A 63 -9.29 24.33 -12.43
CA ARG A 63 -10.41 24.91 -13.16
C ARG A 63 -10.91 26.24 -12.59
N GLN A 64 -10.69 26.48 -11.30
CA GLN A 64 -11.01 27.72 -10.60
C GLN A 64 -9.85 28.72 -10.61
N GLY A 65 -8.75 28.41 -11.28
CA GLY A 65 -7.54 29.25 -11.31
C GLY A 65 -6.70 29.16 -10.03
N GLN A 66 -6.92 28.13 -9.21
CA GLN A 66 -6.14 27.84 -8.01
C GLN A 66 -5.10 26.78 -8.30
N ILE A 67 -3.90 26.92 -7.74
CA ILE A 67 -2.83 25.93 -7.83
C ILE A 67 -2.65 25.33 -6.44
N LEU A 68 -2.79 24.02 -6.36
CA LEU A 68 -2.49 23.23 -5.17
C LEU A 68 -1.15 22.53 -5.39
N GLU A 69 -0.24 22.68 -4.43
CA GLU A 69 1.11 22.09 -4.49
C GLU A 69 1.28 20.94 -3.49
N GLU A 70 0.74 21.08 -2.28
CA GLU A 70 0.82 20.06 -1.23
C GLU A 70 -0.34 20.16 -0.25
N GLY A 71 -0.51 19.10 0.54
CA GLY A 71 -1.46 19.07 1.65
C GLY A 71 -1.57 17.72 2.31
N SER A 72 -2.67 17.54 3.04
CA SER A 72 -3.02 16.26 3.65
C SER A 72 -4.46 15.87 3.31
N THR A 73 -4.74 14.58 3.36
CA THR A 73 -6.09 14.03 3.19
C THR A 73 -6.29 12.87 4.16
N GLN A 74 -7.50 12.71 4.66
CA GLN A 74 -7.86 11.65 5.59
C GLN A 74 -8.78 10.64 4.91
N ILE A 75 -8.37 9.38 4.90
CA ILE A 75 -9.20 8.26 4.42
C ILE A 75 -9.44 7.30 5.59
N GLY A 76 -10.65 7.36 6.15
CA GLY A 76 -10.98 6.65 7.39
C GLY A 76 -10.19 7.21 8.57
N GLU A 77 -9.50 6.34 9.32
CA GLU A 77 -8.68 6.72 10.49
C GLU A 77 -7.22 7.07 10.12
N ARG A 78 -6.88 7.12 8.83
CA ARG A 78 -5.50 7.33 8.37
C ARG A 78 -5.37 8.64 7.59
N THR A 79 -4.31 9.38 7.90
CA THR A 79 -3.95 10.61 7.20
C THR A 79 -2.81 10.34 6.23
N PHE A 80 -2.94 10.82 5.01
CA PHE A 80 -1.91 10.80 3.98
C PHE A 80 -1.45 12.22 3.67
N LEU A 81 -0.15 12.37 3.41
CA LEU A 81 0.43 13.59 2.85
C LEU A 81 0.44 13.46 1.33
N TRP A 82 0.16 14.55 0.64
CA TRP A 82 0.19 14.58 -0.81
C TRP A 82 0.95 15.80 -1.32
N ALA A 83 1.60 15.63 -2.47
CA ALA A 83 2.27 16.67 -3.21
C ALA A 83 1.95 16.55 -4.71
N VAL A 84 1.97 17.67 -5.40
CA VAL A 84 1.72 17.77 -6.84
C VAL A 84 3.01 18.12 -7.55
N GLU A 85 3.46 17.21 -8.39
CA GLU A 85 4.59 17.41 -9.30
C GLU A 85 4.04 17.79 -10.67
N ARG A 86 4.57 18.85 -11.28
CA ARG A 86 4.10 19.36 -12.56
C ARG A 86 5.25 19.41 -13.55
N THR A 87 5.14 18.66 -14.63
CA THR A 87 6.18 18.53 -15.66
C THR A 87 5.64 19.00 -17.00
N ARG A 88 6.27 20.02 -17.58
CA ARG A 88 5.88 20.48 -18.93
C ARG A 88 6.24 19.42 -19.96
N LEU A 89 5.25 18.89 -20.66
CA LEU A 89 5.46 17.90 -21.71
C LEU A 89 5.59 18.57 -23.08
N LEU A 90 4.69 19.53 -23.37
CA LEU A 90 4.64 20.28 -24.62
C LEU A 90 4.23 21.73 -24.34
N GLU A 91 4.28 22.59 -25.36
CA GLU A 91 3.75 23.95 -25.24
C GLU A 91 2.24 23.91 -24.96
N GLY A 92 1.83 24.40 -23.78
CA GLY A 92 0.44 24.38 -23.35
C GLY A 92 -0.08 23.02 -22.86
N VAL A 93 0.79 22.02 -22.64
CA VAL A 93 0.41 20.74 -22.03
C VAL A 93 1.39 20.37 -20.92
N ASP A 94 0.89 20.30 -19.70
CA ASP A 94 1.63 19.88 -18.53
C ASP A 94 1.12 18.50 -18.06
N GLU A 95 2.04 17.64 -17.64
CA GLU A 95 1.73 16.45 -16.86
C GLU A 95 1.64 16.84 -15.39
N VAL A 96 0.52 16.50 -14.75
CA VAL A 96 0.26 16.73 -13.33
C VAL A 96 0.27 15.38 -12.64
N THR A 97 1.21 15.18 -11.72
CA THR A 97 1.37 13.96 -10.94
C THR A 97 1.08 14.23 -9.48
N VAL A 98 0.08 13.55 -8.92
CA VAL A 98 -0.20 13.53 -7.48
C VAL A 98 0.57 12.38 -6.86
N VAL A 99 1.39 12.69 -5.87
CA VAL A 99 2.20 11.71 -5.11
C VAL A 99 1.65 11.61 -3.69
N ILE A 100 1.34 10.39 -3.25
CA ILE A 100 0.84 10.10 -1.90
C ILE A 100 1.93 9.47 -1.05
N ARG A 101 2.10 10.00 0.17
CA ARG A 101 3.03 9.55 1.21
C ARG A 101 2.26 9.31 2.49
N ASP A 102 2.70 8.33 3.28
CA ASP A 102 2.13 8.08 4.62
C ASP A 102 3.10 8.62 5.67
N PRO A 103 2.67 9.55 6.54
CA PRO A 103 3.54 10.13 7.57
C PRO A 103 4.01 9.13 8.62
N GLU A 104 3.32 8.00 8.79
CA GLU A 104 3.70 6.93 9.72
C GLU A 104 4.72 5.96 9.11
N THR A 105 4.83 5.93 7.78
CA THR A 105 5.82 5.15 7.04
C THR A 105 6.97 6.07 6.62
N ASP A 106 8.11 5.52 6.23
CA ASP A 106 9.25 6.28 5.70
C ASP A 106 8.79 7.38 4.71
N GLN A 107 9.01 8.64 5.06
CA GLN A 107 8.41 9.80 4.38
C GLN A 107 8.84 9.90 2.91
N ASP A 108 10.00 9.33 2.57
CA ASP A 108 10.52 9.33 1.21
C ASP A 108 9.87 8.28 0.30
N ARG A 109 9.14 7.30 0.85
CA ARG A 109 8.47 6.26 0.06
C ARG A 109 7.08 6.71 -0.39
N SER A 110 6.92 6.96 -1.69
CA SER A 110 5.60 7.09 -2.30
C SER A 110 4.84 5.76 -2.21
N LEU A 111 3.61 5.81 -1.71
CA LEU A 111 2.72 4.65 -1.64
C LEU A 111 1.84 4.49 -2.88
N ALA A 112 1.46 5.63 -3.47
CA ALA A 112 0.71 5.68 -4.70
C ALA A 112 1.04 6.99 -5.43
N SER A 113 0.98 6.96 -6.75
CA SER A 113 0.98 8.15 -7.58
C SER A 113 -0.06 8.02 -8.67
N LEU A 114 -0.60 9.16 -9.10
CA LEU A 114 -1.53 9.25 -10.22
C LEU A 114 -1.12 10.43 -11.08
N SER A 115 -1.03 10.22 -12.39
CA SER A 115 -0.65 11.26 -13.35
C SER A 115 -1.80 11.53 -14.32
N THR A 116 -2.00 12.79 -14.66
CA THR A 116 -2.96 13.23 -15.67
C THR A 116 -2.35 14.32 -16.54
N LEU A 117 -2.94 14.58 -17.70
CA LEU A 117 -2.56 15.67 -18.57
C LEU A 117 -3.46 16.88 -18.32
N GLU A 118 -2.85 18.03 -18.10
CA GLU A 118 -3.52 19.33 -18.02
C GLU A 118 -3.16 20.15 -19.25
N ILE A 119 -4.18 20.51 -20.04
CA ILE A 119 -4.00 21.37 -21.21
C ILE A 119 -4.25 22.81 -20.75
N GLY A 120 -3.19 23.63 -20.81
CA GLY A 120 -3.28 25.06 -20.53
C GLY A 120 -4.24 25.73 -21.49
N ARG A 121 -5.32 26.33 -20.98
CA ARG A 121 -6.16 27.21 -21.81
C ARG A 121 -5.35 28.45 -22.17
N ARG A 122 -5.23 28.74 -23.47
CA ARG A 122 -5.01 30.13 -23.90
C ARG A 122 -6.16 30.97 -23.34
N ALA A 123 -5.84 31.96 -22.52
CA ALA A 123 -6.78 33.03 -22.22
C ALA A 123 -7.19 33.72 -23.55
N PRO A 124 -8.48 34.10 -23.72
CA PRO A 124 -8.91 34.90 -24.87
C PRO A 124 -8.28 36.30 -24.87
#